data_AF-A0A0R2MAT5-F1
#
_entry.id   AF-A0A0R2MAT5-F1
#
_cell.length_a   1.000
_cell.length_b   1.000
_cell.length_c   1.000
_cell.angle_alpha   90.00
_cell.angle_beta   90.00
_cell.angle_gamma   90.00
#
_symmetry.space_group_name_H-M   'P 1'
#
loop_
_entity.id
_entity.type
_entity.pdbx_description
1 polymer ?
#
loop_
_entity_poly.entity_id
_entity_poly.type
_entity_poly.pdbx_seq_one_letter_code
_entity_poly.pdbx_strand_id
1 'polypeptide(L)'
;MATGILKQIDLTTTRERYFFVAVQRTADRIWIRSLQAFKPLELTVKVSELRVNPDQASTARGNKKYEFNDDTGGLLTRIKTWVS
;
A
#
# COMPACT_ATOMS: atom_id res chain seq x y z
N MET A 1 -8.39 -11.01 -0.28
CA MET A 1 -7.20 -10.51 0.44
C MET A 1 -5.96 -10.81 -0.39
N ALA A 2 -5.07 -9.83 -0.59
CA ALA A 2 -3.74 -10.01 -1.19
C ALA A 2 -2.64 -9.66 -0.19
N THR A 3 -1.42 -10.11 -0.44
CA THR A 3 -0.24 -9.78 0.37
C THR A 3 0.89 -9.28 -0.53
N GLY A 4 1.80 -8.50 0.04
CA GLY A 4 2.95 -7.98 -0.70
C GLY A 4 3.78 -7.00 0.11
N ILE A 5 4.69 -6.29 -0.56
CA ILE A 5 5.57 -5.32 0.07
C ILE A 5 5.00 -3.92 -0.07
N LEU A 6 4.93 -3.23 1.06
CA LEU A 6 4.63 -1.81 1.13
C LEU A 6 5.88 -1.06 1.56
N LYS A 7 6.31 -0.11 0.73
CA LYS A 7 7.33 0.87 1.05
C LYS A 7 6.65 2.14 1.58
N GLN A 8 7.00 2.56 2.78
CA GLN A 8 6.64 3.86 3.34
C GLN A 8 7.84 4.79 3.23
N ILE A 9 7.63 5.99 2.71
CA ILE A 9 8.62 7.06 2.63
C ILE A 9 8.12 8.22 3.49
N ASP A 10 8.93 8.62 4.47
CA ASP A 10 8.72 9.87 5.20
C ASP A 10 9.17 11.04 4.31
N LEU A 11 8.24 11.92 3.95
CA LEU A 11 8.49 13.01 3.00
C LEU A 11 9.32 14.15 3.58
N THR A 12 9.48 14.21 4.91
CA THR A 12 10.30 15.22 5.59
C THR A 12 11.75 14.76 5.73
N THR A 13 11.95 13.49 6.10
CA THR A 13 13.26 12.93 6.44
C THR A 13 13.83 12.00 5.37
N THR A 14 13.07 11.76 4.29
CA THR A 14 13.34 10.80 3.21
C THR A 14 13.60 9.37 3.69
N ARG A 15 13.28 9.05 4.96
CA ARG A 15 13.51 7.73 5.54
C ARG A 15 12.51 6.74 4.99
N GLU A 16 13.04 5.60 4.55
CA GLU A 16 12.25 4.51 4.01
C GLU A 16 12.02 3.42 5.04
N ARG A 17 10.83 2.82 5.02
CA ARG A 17 10.47 1.63 5.80
C ARG A 17 9.72 0.65 4.94
N TYR A 18 10.05 -0.62 5.08
CA TYR A 18 9.43 -1.70 4.32
C TYR A 18 8.60 -2.57 5.25
N PHE A 19 7.40 -2.92 4.79
CA PHE A 19 6.42 -3.74 5.50
C PHE A 19 5.97 -4.89 4.60
N PHE A 20 5.87 -6.09 5.17
CA PHE A 20 5.09 -7.16 4.56
C PHE A 20 3.65 -7.01 5.00
N VAL A 21 2.75 -6.72 4.07
CA VAL A 21 1.37 -6.32 4.36
C VAL A 21 0.34 -7.29 3.80
N ALA A 22 -0.82 -7.37 4.45
CA ALA A 22 -2.05 -7.85 3.87
C ALA A 22 -2.94 -6.67 3.48
N VAL A 23 -3.57 -6.77 2.32
CA VAL A 23 -4.41 -5.75 1.72
C VAL A 23 -5.77 -6.34 1.35
N GLN A 24 -6.82 -5.65 1.74
CA GLN A 24 -8.21 -6.02 1.48
C GLN A 24 -9.02 -4.81 1.05
N ARG A 25 -9.77 -4.94 -0.04
CA ARG A 25 -10.79 -3.95 -0.41
C ARG A 25 -12.06 -4.19 0.40
N THR A 26 -12.63 -3.10 0.91
CA THR A 26 -13.95 -3.03 1.54
C THR A 26 -14.69 -1.85 0.92
N ALA A 27 -15.66 -2.13 0.03
CA ALA A 27 -16.40 -1.13 -0.74
C ALA A 27 -15.47 -0.14 -1.48
N ASP A 28 -15.51 1.15 -1.10
CA ASP A 28 -14.71 2.25 -1.67
C ASP A 28 -13.35 2.43 -0.98
N ARG A 29 -13.00 1.54 -0.05
CA ARG A 29 -11.78 1.61 0.76
C ARG A 29 -10.89 0.39 0.59
N ILE A 30 -9.62 0.61 0.89
CA ILE A 30 -8.60 -0.43 0.96
C ILE A 30 -8.00 -0.37 2.36
N TRP A 31 -8.10 -1.49 3.06
CA TRP A 31 -7.50 -1.73 4.35
C TRP A 31 -6.18 -2.47 4.17
N ILE A 32 -5.14 -1.96 4.82
CA ILE A 32 -3.75 -2.40 4.71
C ILE A 32 -3.25 -2.61 6.13
N ARG A 33 -2.74 -3.80 6.42
CA ARG A 33 -2.11 -4.09 7.71
C ARG A 33 -0.77 -4.78 7.54
N SER A 34 0.18 -4.47 8.41
CA SER A 34 1.42 -5.25 8.52
C SER A 34 1.11 -6.65 9.07
N LEU A 35 1.76 -7.65 8.49
CA LEU A 35 1.77 -9.03 8.98
C LEU A 35 2.94 -9.27 9.96
N GLN A 36 3.78 -8.26 10.20
CA GLN A 36 4.94 -8.35 11.05
C GLN A 36 4.62 -7.81 12.44
N ALA A 37 4.60 -8.66 13.47
CA ALA A 37 4.24 -8.30 14.84
C ALA A 37 5.11 -7.16 15.43
N PHE A 38 6.41 -7.13 15.07
CA PHE A 38 7.38 -6.14 15.54
C PHE A 38 7.37 -4.83 14.72
N LYS A 39 6.55 -4.73 13.68
CA LYS A 39 6.38 -3.54 12.84
C LYS A 39 4.89 -3.28 12.61
N PRO A 40 4.14 -2.85 13.64
CA PRO A 40 2.73 -2.58 13.49
C PRO A 40 2.50 -1.46 12.49
N LEU A 41 1.60 -1.69 11.55
CA LEU A 41 1.08 -0.72 10.61
C LEU A 41 -0.36 -1.10 10.33
N GLU A 42 -1.25 -0.12 10.41
CA GLU A 42 -2.61 -0.25 9.92
C GLU A 42 -3.00 1.05 9.22
N LEU A 43 -3.53 0.92 8.02
CA LEU A 43 -3.88 2.04 7.16
C LEU A 43 -5.18 1.71 6.41
N THR A 44 -6.08 2.66 6.38
CA THR A 44 -7.26 2.64 5.52
C THR A 44 -7.19 3.82 4.59
N VAL A 45 -7.25 3.58 3.28
CA VAL A 45 -7.28 4.61 2.24
C VAL A 45 -8.49 4.41 1.34
N LYS A 46 -8.98 5.49 0.74
CA LYS A 46 -10.01 5.38 -0.31
C LYS A 46 -9.36 4.89 -1.60
N VAL A 47 -10.12 4.14 -2.38
CA VAL A 47 -9.69 3.70 -3.73
C VAL A 47 -9.35 4.92 -4.60
N SER A 48 -10.11 6.01 -4.48
CA SER A 48 -9.88 7.26 -5.21
C SER A 48 -8.61 8.03 -4.80
N GLU A 49 -8.01 7.69 -3.65
CA GLU A 49 -6.74 8.27 -3.19
C GLU A 49 -5.52 7.49 -3.71
N LEU A 50 -5.76 6.35 -4.38
CA LEU A 50 -4.69 5.59 -5.02
C LEU A 50 -4.34 6.22 -6.37
N ARG A 51 -3.04 6.44 -6.57
CA ARG A 51 -2.45 6.71 -7.87
C ARG A 51 -1.85 5.42 -8.40
N VAL A 52 -2.38 4.92 -9.50
CA VAL A 52 -1.97 3.66 -10.11
C VAL A 52 -1.32 3.94 -11.46
N ASN A 53 -0.10 3.43 -11.63
CA ASN A 53 0.70 3.45 -12.85
C ASN A 53 0.96 2.00 -13.31
N PRO A 54 1.50 1.79 -14.52
CA PRO A 54 1.81 0.45 -15.02
C PRO A 54 2.67 -0.40 -14.09
N ASP A 55 3.60 0.19 -13.35
CA ASP A 55 4.55 -0.58 -12.51
C ASP A 55 4.41 -0.31 -11.01
N GLN A 56 3.46 0.53 -10.61
CA GLN A 56 3.36 0.97 -9.22
C GLN A 56 1.95 1.40 -8.85
N ALA A 57 1.56 1.17 -7.59
CA ALA A 57 0.44 1.87 -6.97
C ALA A 57 0.95 2.65 -5.76
N SER A 58 0.42 3.85 -5.52
CA SER A 58 0.83 4.66 -4.40
C SER A 58 -0.29 5.51 -3.82
N THR A 59 -0.12 5.93 -2.58
CA THR A 59 -0.99 6.88 -1.90
C THR A 59 -0.18 7.71 -0.92
N ALA A 60 -0.71 8.85 -0.49
CA ALA A 60 -0.06 9.72 0.48
C ALA A 60 -1.03 10.10 1.59
N ARG A 61 -0.53 10.11 2.83
CA ARG A 61 -1.30 10.51 4.01
C ARG A 61 -0.41 11.29 4.97
N GLY A 62 -0.71 12.57 5.15
CA GLY A 62 0.18 13.48 5.87
C GLY A 62 1.58 13.52 5.23
N ASN A 63 2.64 13.50 6.04
CA ASN A 63 4.03 13.49 5.55
C ASN A 63 4.55 12.11 5.15
N LYS A 64 3.67 11.17 4.79
CA LYS A 64 4.05 9.81 4.42
C LYS A 64 3.50 9.45 3.05
N LYS A 65 4.37 8.95 2.18
CA LYS A 65 4.00 8.28 0.93
C LYS A 65 4.09 6.77 1.13
N TYR A 66 3.17 6.06 0.54
CA TYR A 66 3.05 4.61 0.59
C TYR A 66 3.06 4.08 -0.84
N GLU A 67 3.99 3.17 -1.13
CA GLU A 67 4.22 2.60 -2.46
C GLU A 67 4.09 1.09 -2.37
N PHE A 68 3.22 0.54 -3.20
CA PHE A 68 3.07 -0.90 -3.37
C PHE A 68 3.99 -1.36 -4.49
N ASN A 69 4.89 -2.28 -4.17
CA ASN A 69 5.78 -2.91 -5.13
C ASN A 69 5.32 -4.34 -5.44
N ASP A 70 5.62 -4.79 -6.66
CA ASP A 70 5.09 -6.05 -7.21
C ASP A 70 6.13 -7.19 -7.26
N ASP A 71 7.12 -7.20 -6.36
CA ASP A 71 8.13 -8.28 -6.32
C ASP A 71 7.51 -9.66 -6.02
N THR A 72 6.24 -9.72 -5.64
CA THR A 72 5.47 -10.96 -5.40
C THR A 72 4.32 -11.19 -6.39
N GLY A 73 4.21 -10.39 -7.47
CA GLY A 73 3.32 -10.55 -8.63
C GLY A 73 1.80 -10.45 -8.42
N GLY A 74 1.33 -10.44 -7.16
CA GLY A 74 -0.10 -10.54 -6.85
C GLY A 74 -0.75 -9.24 -6.35
N LEU A 75 0.00 -8.39 -5.66
CA LEU A 75 -0.60 -7.26 -4.93
C LEU A 75 -0.94 -6.10 -5.86
N LEU A 76 0.00 -5.69 -6.70
CA LEU A 76 -0.21 -4.57 -7.61
C LEU A 76 -1.30 -4.91 -8.64
N THR A 77 -1.26 -6.13 -9.20
CA THR A 77 -2.30 -6.65 -10.09
C THR A 77 -3.68 -6.54 -9.45
N ARG A 78 -3.83 -6.93 -8.17
CA ARG A 78 -5.11 -6.86 -7.48
C ARG A 78 -5.55 -5.42 -7.18
N ILE A 79 -4.61 -4.54 -6.82
CA ILE A 79 -4.91 -3.11 -6.63
C ILE A 79 -5.38 -2.47 -7.94
N LYS A 80 -4.73 -2.79 -9.08
CA LYS A 80 -5.16 -2.32 -10.40
C LYS A 80 -6.61 -2.72 -10.71
N THR A 81 -7.00 -3.97 -10.44
CA THR A 81 -8.39 -4.43 -10.64
C THR A 81 -9.42 -3.70 -9.78
N TRP A 82 -9.00 -3.04 -8.70
CA TRP A 82 -9.92 -2.32 -7.81
C TRP A 82 -10.11 -0.86 -8.18
N VAL A 83 -9.14 -0.30 -8.88
CA VAL A 83 -9.13 1.10 -9.34
C VAL A 83 -9.67 1.21 -10.78
N SER A 84 -9.73 0.10 -11.52
CA SER A 84 -10.33 0.00 -12.86
C SER A 84 -11.85 0.19 -12.84
#